data_AF-A0A7X9BWQ9-F1
#
_entry.id   AF-A0A7X9BWQ9-F1
#
_cell.length_a   1.000
_cell.length_b   1.000
_cell.length_c   1.000
_cell.angle_alpha   90.00
_cell.angle_beta   90.00
_cell.angle_gamma   90.00
#
_symmetry.space_group_name_H-M   'P 1'
#
loop_
_entity.id
_entity.type
_entity.pdbx_description
1 polymer ?
#
loop_
_entity_poly.entity_id
_entity_poly.type
_entity_poly.pdbx_seq_one_letter_code
_entity_poly.pdbx_strand_id
1 'polypeptide(L)'
;MKVFQKGLLLALLTFLVVPGVILFINVDFSNSESLDVFIQSKITKAEIPGASCLLIRAGKVVSIHHAGYSNVEKKKEISDDTLFQVASVSKTVTGVALMQL
;
A
#
# COMPACT_ATOMS: atom_id res chain seq x y z
N MET A 1 21.17 44.76 23.46
CA MET A 1 21.07 43.55 24.31
C MET A 1 19.70 42.88 24.34
N LYS A 2 18.56 43.59 24.13
CA LYS A 2 17.21 42.98 24.15
C LYS A 2 16.86 42.11 22.92
N VAL A 3 17.44 42.39 21.75
CA VAL A 3 17.17 41.64 20.50
C VAL A 3 17.80 40.24 20.56
N PHE A 4 19.01 40.13 21.12
CA PHE A 4 19.71 38.86 21.31
C PHE A 4 18.96 37.93 22.29
N GLN A 5 18.45 38.47 23.40
CA GLN A 5 17.66 37.68 24.36
C GLN A 5 16.33 37.19 23.76
N LYS A 6 15.65 37.98 22.92
CA LYS A 6 14.41 37.55 22.25
C LYS A 6 14.65 36.44 21.24
N GLY A 7 15.76 36.49 20.48
CA GLY A 7 16.14 35.43 19.55
C GLY A 7 16.47 34.11 20.26
N LEU A 8 17.18 34.18 21.40
CA LEU A 8 17.50 33.02 22.22
C LEU A 8 16.24 32.35 22.79
N LEU A 9 15.27 33.16 23.25
CA LEU A 9 14.02 32.68 23.83
C LEU A 9 13.11 32.03 22.77
N LEU A 10 13.11 32.56 21.54
CA LEU A 10 12.39 31.95 20.41
C LEU A 10 12.99 30.60 20.01
N ALA A 11 14.32 30.49 20.01
CA ALA A 11 15.03 29.24 19.70
C ALA A 11 14.80 28.16 20.77
N LEU A 12 14.68 28.57 22.04
CA LEU A 12 14.36 27.66 23.16
C LEU A 12 12.91 27.18 23.08
N LEU A 13 11.98 28.06 22.66
CA LEU A 13 10.59 27.71 22.44
C LEU A 13 10.42 26.70 21.30
N THR A 14 11.11 26.90 20.16
CA THR A 14 11.05 25.95 19.05
C THR A 14 11.69 24.62 19.42
N PHE A 15 12.79 24.62 20.17
CA PHE A 15 13.44 23.40 20.67
C PHE A 15 12.55 22.60 21.64
N LEU A 16 11.65 23.25 22.38
CA LEU A 16 10.71 22.57 23.29
C LEU A 16 9.48 22.02 22.56
N VAL A 17 8.98 22.75 21.55
CA VAL A 17 7.75 22.39 20.83
C VAL A 17 7.99 21.26 19.83
N VAL A 18 9.14 21.26 19.13
CA VAL A 18 9.43 20.29 18.07
C VAL A 18 9.48 18.83 18.59
N PRO A 19 10.16 18.50 19.71
CA PRO A 19 10.15 17.15 20.26
C PRO A 19 8.77 16.72 20.75
N GLY A 20 7.98 17.65 21.30
CA GLY A 20 6.62 17.40 21.72
C GLY A 20 5.75 16.97 20.54
N VAL A 21 5.83 17.68 19.41
CA VAL A 21 5.11 17.31 18.18
C VAL A 21 5.52 15.92 17.70
N ILE A 22 6.82 15.60 17.71
CA ILE A 22 7.34 14.29 17.26
C ILE A 22 6.80 13.12 18.12
N LEU A 23 6.57 13.33 19.41
CA LEU A 23 5.99 12.31 20.30
C LEU A 23 4.47 12.11 20.09
N PHE A 24 3.75 13.11 19.58
CA PHE A 24 2.32 13.00 19.29
C PHE A 24 2.01 12.38 17.91
N ILE A 25 2.94 12.46 16.96
CA ILE A 25 2.82 11.73 15.70
C ILE A 25 3.22 10.27 15.93
N ASN A 26 2.26 9.36 15.85
CA ASN A 26 2.51 7.93 15.77
C ASN A 26 3.15 7.62 14.40
N VAL A 27 4.44 7.91 14.27
CA VAL A 27 5.21 7.59 13.08
C VAL A 27 5.45 6.09 13.07
N ASP A 28 4.66 5.39 12.27
CA ASP A 28 4.81 3.96 12.06
C ASP A 28 5.99 3.70 11.10
N PHE A 29 7.16 3.43 11.66
CA PHE A 29 8.37 3.08 10.91
C PHE A 29 8.37 1.62 10.40
N SER A 30 7.35 0.82 10.72
CA SER A 30 7.27 -0.59 10.29
C SER A 30 6.75 -0.75 8.86
N ASN A 31 6.11 0.28 8.31
CA ASN A 31 5.52 0.25 6.98
C ASN A 31 6.56 0.66 5.92
N SER A 32 7.50 -0.24 5.63
CA SER A 32 8.68 0.08 4.81
C SER A 32 8.37 0.47 3.36
N GLU A 33 7.15 0.22 2.87
CA GLU A 33 6.60 0.73 1.61
C GLU A 33 5.08 0.48 1.63
N SER A 34 4.23 1.43 1.20
CA SER A 34 2.79 1.11 1.12
C SER A 34 2.57 0.02 0.07
N LEU A 35 1.61 -0.88 0.29
CA LEU A 35 1.29 -1.96 -0.65
C LEU A 35 1.02 -1.43 -2.06
N ASP A 36 0.41 -0.24 -2.17
CA ASP A 36 0.19 0.44 -3.45
C ASP A 36 1.50 0.71 -4.20
N VAL A 37 2.50 1.30 -3.53
CA VAL A 37 3.79 1.64 -4.14
C VAL A 37 4.55 0.37 -4.52
N PHE A 38 4.49 -0.65 -3.64
CA PHE A 38 5.07 -1.96 -3.94
C PHE A 38 4.42 -2.58 -5.19
N ILE A 39 3.09 -2.64 -5.27
CA ILE A 39 2.37 -3.23 -6.41
C ILE A 39 2.65 -2.44 -7.68
N GLN A 40 2.61 -1.10 -7.62
CA GLN A 40 2.91 -0.25 -8.76
C GLN A 40 4.34 -0.49 -9.26
N SER A 41 5.32 -0.58 -8.37
CA SER A 41 6.71 -0.85 -8.76
C SER A 41 6.87 -2.23 -9.42
N LYS A 42 6.12 -3.24 -8.97
CA LYS A 42 6.11 -4.58 -9.59
C LYS A 42 5.46 -4.57 -10.97
N ILE A 43 4.34 -3.89 -11.14
CA ILE A 43 3.65 -3.75 -12.42
C ILE A 43 4.58 -3.07 -13.43
N THR A 44 5.20 -1.94 -13.05
CA THR A 44 6.15 -1.23 -13.91
C THR A 44 7.36 -2.11 -14.24
N LYS A 45 7.94 -2.80 -13.25
CA LYS A 45 9.11 -3.67 -13.48
C LYS A 45 8.80 -4.90 -14.34
N ALA A 46 7.58 -5.43 -14.25
CA ALA A 46 7.15 -6.60 -15.02
C ALA A 46 6.60 -6.24 -16.40
N GLU A 47 6.46 -4.95 -16.71
CA GLU A 47 5.91 -4.44 -17.98
C GLU A 47 4.53 -5.03 -18.31
N ILE A 48 3.71 -5.26 -17.29
CA ILE A 48 2.35 -5.78 -17.43
C ILE A 48 1.33 -4.62 -17.45
N PRO A 49 0.20 -4.76 -18.17
CA PRO A 49 -0.78 -3.68 -18.32
C PRO A 49 -1.52 -3.35 -17.03
N GLY A 50 -1.58 -4.28 -16.09
CA GLY A 50 -2.17 -4.08 -14.77
C GLY A 50 -2.20 -5.36 -13.94
N ALA A 51 -2.51 -5.21 -12.65
CA ALA A 51 -2.71 -6.30 -11.72
C ALA A 51 -3.71 -5.93 -10.62
N SER A 52 -4.24 -6.96 -9.95
CA SER A 52 -5.05 -6.84 -8.74
C SER A 52 -4.42 -7.68 -7.62
N CYS A 53 -4.43 -7.17 -6.39
CA CYS A 53 -3.88 -7.81 -5.22
C CYS A 53 -4.85 -7.69 -4.04
N LEU A 54 -5.02 -8.79 -3.30
CA LEU A 54 -5.91 -8.89 -2.15
C LEU A 54 -5.14 -9.45 -0.95
N LEU A 55 -5.18 -8.73 0.19
CA LEU A 55 -4.60 -9.20 1.44
C LEU A 55 -5.72 -9.68 2.39
N ILE A 56 -5.64 -10.94 2.79
CA ILE A 56 -6.54 -11.54 3.78
C ILE A 56 -5.75 -11.87 5.05
N ARG A 57 -6.25 -11.44 6.20
CA ARG A 57 -5.70 -11.78 7.52
C ARG A 57 -6.81 -12.25 8.43
N ALA A 58 -6.62 -13.40 9.06
CA ALA A 58 -7.59 -13.99 9.99
C ALA A 58 -9.02 -14.08 9.39
N GLY A 59 -9.11 -14.50 8.12
CA GLY A 59 -10.38 -14.64 7.40
C GLY A 59 -11.05 -13.34 6.98
N LYS A 60 -10.43 -12.18 7.23
CA LYS A 60 -10.96 -10.86 6.84
C LYS A 60 -10.11 -10.23 5.74
N VAL A 61 -10.78 -9.60 4.79
CA VAL A 61 -10.13 -8.74 3.79
C VAL A 61 -9.55 -7.53 4.53
N VAL A 62 -8.23 -7.38 4.47
CA VAL A 62 -7.50 -6.25 5.05
C VAL A 62 -7.40 -5.12 4.03
N SER A 63 -7.10 -5.46 2.78
CA SER A 63 -7.03 -4.49 1.69
C SER A 63 -7.17 -5.16 0.32
N ILE A 64 -7.68 -4.38 -0.64
CA ILE A 64 -7.74 -4.72 -2.07
C ILE A 64 -7.06 -3.56 -2.81
N HIS A 65 -6.21 -3.91 -3.77
CA HIS A 65 -5.45 -2.95 -4.56
C HIS A 65 -5.56 -3.32 -6.04
N HIS A 66 -5.92 -2.34 -6.86
CA HIS A 66 -5.99 -2.46 -8.32
C HIS A 66 -5.05 -1.44 -8.94
N ALA A 67 -4.33 -1.83 -9.98
CA ALA A 67 -3.46 -0.92 -10.69
C ALA A 67 -3.39 -1.29 -12.17
N GLY A 68 -3.50 -0.28 -13.04
CA GLY A 68 -3.44 -0.45 -14.49
C GLY A 68 -4.80 -0.80 -15.13
N TYR A 69 -4.73 -1.42 -16.30
CA TYR A 69 -5.89 -1.61 -17.19
C TYR A 69 -6.17 -3.08 -17.45
N SER A 70 -7.45 -3.45 -17.42
CA SER A 70 -7.97 -4.75 -17.89
C SER A 70 -8.04 -4.80 -19.42
N ASN A 71 -8.14 -3.63 -20.07
CA ASN A 71 -8.00 -3.49 -21.51
C ASN A 71 -7.32 -2.16 -21.84
N VAL A 72 -6.13 -2.23 -22.42
CA VAL A 72 -5.28 -1.05 -22.68
C VAL A 72 -5.87 -0.19 -23.80
N GLU A 73 -6.39 -0.82 -24.85
CA GLU A 73 -6.90 -0.13 -26.05
C GLU A 73 -8.14 0.71 -25.73
N LYS A 74 -9.04 0.16 -24.91
CA LYS A 74 -10.26 0.83 -24.44
C LYS A 74 -10.04 1.64 -23.17
N LYS A 75 -8.81 1.68 -22.63
CA LYS A 75 -8.47 2.29 -21.34
C LYS A 75 -9.42 1.87 -20.23
N LYS A 76 -9.81 0.59 -20.22
CA LYS A 76 -10.68 0.04 -19.18
C LYS A 76 -9.83 -0.33 -17.98
N GLU A 77 -10.04 0.37 -16.87
CA GLU A 77 -9.34 0.12 -15.60
C GLU A 77 -9.70 -1.27 -15.03
N ILE A 78 -8.87 -1.73 -14.11
CA ILE A 78 -9.14 -2.92 -13.29
C ILE A 78 -10.07 -2.52 -12.13
N SER A 79 -11.05 -3.36 -11.85
CA SER A 79 -12.02 -3.23 -10.75
C SER A 79 -12.22 -4.57 -10.05
N ASP A 80 -13.01 -4.58 -8.97
CA ASP A 80 -13.39 -5.79 -8.23
C ASP A 80 -14.06 -6.87 -9.11
N ASP A 81 -14.71 -6.46 -10.20
CA ASP A 81 -15.41 -7.36 -11.14
C ASP A 81 -14.51 -7.84 -12.30
N THR A 82 -13.23 -7.45 -12.31
CA THR A 82 -12.31 -7.83 -13.39
C THR A 82 -11.90 -9.29 -13.27
N LEU A 83 -12.23 -10.08 -14.29
CA LEU A 83 -11.85 -11.49 -14.35
C LEU A 83 -10.44 -11.66 -14.92
N PHE A 84 -9.67 -12.54 -14.29
CA PHE A 84 -8.33 -12.95 -14.73
C PHE A 84 -8.29 -14.43 -15.05
N GLN A 85 -7.55 -14.81 -16.07
CA GLN A 85 -7.25 -16.22 -16.36
C GLN A 85 -6.22 -16.73 -15.37
N VAL A 86 -6.65 -17.53 -14.39
CA VAL A 86 -5.79 -18.01 -13.30
C VAL A 86 -4.86 -19.18 -13.69
N ALA A 87 -4.99 -19.70 -14.91
CA ALA A 87 -4.16 -20.77 -15.48
C ALA A 87 -3.94 -21.94 -14.50
N SER A 88 -2.69 -22.35 -14.26
CA SER A 88 -2.37 -23.51 -13.42
C SER A 88 -2.84 -23.43 -11.96
N VAL A 89 -3.20 -22.24 -11.45
CA VAL A 89 -3.80 -22.10 -10.12
C VAL A 89 -5.12 -22.85 -10.02
N SER A 90 -5.85 -23.03 -11.14
CA SER A 90 -7.08 -23.85 -11.19
C SER A 90 -6.93 -25.27 -10.63
N LYS A 91 -5.72 -25.86 -10.67
CA LYS A 91 -5.44 -27.19 -10.13
C LYS A 91 -5.66 -27.29 -8.62
N THR A 92 -5.47 -26.21 -7.87
CA THR A 92 -5.70 -26.22 -6.41
C THR A 92 -7.19 -26.44 -6.12
N VAL A 93 -8.07 -25.80 -6.89
CA VAL A 93 -9.53 -25.95 -6.78
C VAL A 93 -9.94 -27.37 -7.17
N THR A 94 -9.47 -27.88 -8.31
CA THR A 94 -9.76 -29.26 -8.73
C THR A 94 -9.24 -30.29 -7.72
N GLY A 95 -8.06 -30.08 -7.14
CA GLY A 95 -7.51 -30.97 -6.12
C GLY A 95 -8.37 -31.04 -4.87
N VAL A 96 -8.87 -29.89 -4.38
CA VAL A 96 -9.82 -29.85 -3.25
C VAL A 96 -11.11 -30.59 -3.60
N ALA A 97 -11.65 -30.40 -4.80
CA ALA A 97 -12.86 -31.10 -5.24
C ALA A 97 -12.68 -32.63 -5.25
N LEU A 98 -11.52 -33.12 -5.70
CA LEU A 98 -11.21 -34.55 -5.67
C LEU A 98 -11.09 -35.12 -4.24
N MET A 99 -10.57 -34.34 -3.29
CA MET A 99 -10.45 -34.77 -1.89
C MET A 99 -11.78 -34.80 -1.14
N GLN A 100 -12.83 -34.18 -1.68
CA GLN A 100 -14.16 -34.13 -1.07
C GLN A 100 -15.08 -35.28 -1.52
N LEU A 101 -14.67 -36.06 -2.53
CA LEU A 101 -15.37 -37.26 -3.00
C LEU A 101 -15.06 -38.47 -2.10
#